data_AF-X1J9Y7-F1
#
_entry.id   AF-X1J9Y7-F1
#
_cell.length_a   1.000
_cell.length_b   1.000
_cell.length_c   1.000
_cell.angle_alpha   90.00
_cell.angle_beta   90.00
_cell.angle_gamma   90.00
#
_symmetry.space_group_name_H-M   'P 1'
#
loop_
_entity.id
_entity.type
_entity.pdbx_description
1 polymer ?
#
loop_
_entity_poly.entity_id
_entity_poly.type
_entity_poly.pdbx_seq_one_letter_code
_entity_poly.pdbx_strand_id
1 'polypeptide(L)'
;MDKDEKRLITEIPVIEIEGVGKTYAEKLANVEIYTIGDLVFIDPEIEYTRLDSEIPLPNLKKWKSMASFMQVPGINNQFAEALVRNDVFTLEDLFNPSPSEIVKKIEDAHKKKIV
;
A
#
# COMPACT_ATOMS: atom_id res chain seq x y z
N MET A 1 -2.19 31.35 -5.22
CA MET A 1 -0.97 30.56 -4.96
C MET A 1 -1.43 29.12 -4.95
N ASP A 2 -1.34 28.49 -6.11
CA ASP A 2 -1.80 27.12 -6.33
C ASP A 2 -0.92 26.20 -5.48
N LYS A 3 -1.52 25.49 -4.52
CA LYS A 3 -0.78 24.65 -3.55
C LYS A 3 -0.60 23.22 -4.04
N ASP A 4 -1.11 22.90 -5.22
CA ASP A 4 -1.09 21.56 -5.78
C ASP A 4 0.02 21.43 -6.83
N GLU A 5 1.26 21.72 -6.41
CA GLU A 5 2.40 21.13 -7.09
C GLU A 5 2.24 19.60 -6.92
N LYS A 6 1.92 18.91 -8.01
CA LYS A 6 1.71 17.46 -8.06
C LYS A 6 2.90 16.75 -7.42
N ARG A 7 2.81 16.42 -6.14
CA ARG A 7 3.81 15.59 -5.47
C ARG A 7 3.91 14.28 -6.23
N LEU A 8 5.13 13.86 -6.53
CA LEU A 8 5.36 12.54 -7.10
C LEU A 8 4.87 11.52 -6.09
N ILE A 9 4.14 10.50 -6.56
CA ILE A 9 3.61 9.44 -5.68
C ILE A 9 4.71 8.83 -4.83
N THR A 10 5.92 8.71 -5.38
CA THR A 10 7.12 8.17 -4.72
C THR A 10 7.61 9.02 -3.56
N GLU A 11 7.29 10.31 -3.51
CA GLU A 11 7.71 11.23 -2.43
C GLU A 11 6.65 11.36 -1.33
N ILE A 12 5.48 10.73 -1.50
CA ILE A 12 4.42 10.77 -0.49
C ILE A 12 4.90 10.00 0.75
N PRO A 13 4.75 10.55 1.96
CA PRO A 13 5.13 9.87 3.19
C PRO A 13 4.36 8.57 3.43
N VAL A 14 5.00 7.56 4.04
CA VAL A 14 4.37 6.26 4.33
C VAL A 14 3.13 6.36 5.21
N ILE A 15 3.00 7.40 6.03
CA ILE A 15 1.83 7.61 6.91
C ILE A 15 0.52 7.83 6.12
N GLU A 16 0.62 8.17 4.83
CA GLU A 16 -0.55 8.31 3.95
C GLU A 16 -1.07 6.95 3.45
N ILE A 17 -0.35 5.85 3.68
CA ILE A 17 -0.83 4.49 3.39
C ILE A 17 -1.78 4.05 4.49
N GLU A 18 -2.93 3.54 4.08
CA GLU A 18 -3.94 3.04 4.99
C GLU A 18 -3.39 1.92 5.91
N GLY A 19 -3.61 2.08 7.22
CA GLY A 19 -3.05 1.20 8.24
C GLY A 19 -1.61 1.51 8.69
N VAL A 20 -0.91 2.47 8.08
CA VAL A 20 0.38 2.99 8.58
C VAL A 20 0.12 4.20 9.47
N GLY A 21 -0.19 3.95 10.75
CA GLY A 21 -0.30 5.02 11.74
C GLY A 21 1.07 5.60 12.14
N LYS A 22 1.05 6.71 12.88
CA LYS A 22 2.26 7.43 13.36
C LYS A 22 3.32 6.50 13.96
N THR A 23 2.92 5.58 14.83
CA THR A 23 3.82 4.61 15.47
C THR A 23 4.55 3.71 14.47
N TYR A 24 3.85 3.24 13.43
CA TYR A 24 4.49 2.41 12.40
C TYR A 24 5.36 3.24 11.46
N ALA A 25 4.96 4.47 11.14
CA ALA A 25 5.78 5.39 10.37
C ALA A 25 7.12 5.71 11.08
N GLU A 26 7.09 5.92 12.40
CA GLU A 26 8.30 6.13 13.22
C GLU A 26 9.22 4.89 13.22
N LYS A 27 8.65 3.68 13.29
CA LYS A 27 9.43 2.44 13.20
C LYS A 27 10.06 2.24 11.84
N LEU A 28 9.31 2.45 10.76
CA LEU A 28 9.81 2.38 9.38
C LEU A 28 10.95 3.39 9.14
N ALA A 29 10.85 4.59 9.72
CA ALA A 29 11.90 5.60 9.66
C ALA A 29 13.23 5.15 10.29
N ASN A 30 13.21 4.24 11.29
CA ASN A 30 14.44 3.70 11.90
C ASN A 30 15.23 2.79 10.95
N VAL A 31 14.59 2.27 9.90
CA VAL A 31 15.21 1.45 8.86
C VAL A 31 15.26 2.16 7.51
N GLU A 32 15.16 3.49 7.54
CA GLU A 32 15.30 4.39 6.38
C GLU A 32 14.16 4.28 5.35
N ILE A 33 12.96 3.89 5.79
CA ILE A 33 11.75 3.83 4.96
C ILE A 33 10.85 5.02 5.32
N TYR A 34 10.77 6.03 4.44
CA TYR A 34 10.06 7.28 4.72
C TYR A 34 8.87 7.52 3.80
N THR A 35 8.95 7.00 2.57
CA THR A 35 8.03 7.31 1.49
C THR A 35 7.40 6.06 0.85
N ILE A 36 6.35 6.27 0.06
CA ILE A 36 5.78 5.24 -0.81
C ILE A 36 6.85 4.66 -1.74
N GLY A 37 7.74 5.51 -2.27
CA GLY A 37 8.85 5.07 -3.12
C GLY A 37 9.74 4.06 -2.41
N ASP A 38 10.12 4.34 -1.16
CA ASP A 38 10.93 3.42 -0.36
C ASP A 38 10.23 2.08 -0.17
N LEU A 39 8.95 2.11 0.22
CA LEU A 39 8.14 0.90 0.49
C LEU A 39 7.98 -0.03 -0.71
N VAL A 40 8.00 0.49 -1.95
CA VAL A 40 7.89 -0.32 -3.16
C VAL A 40 9.08 -1.26 -3.30
N PHE A 41 10.27 -0.78 -2.96
CA PHE A 41 11.53 -1.48 -3.24
C PHE A 41 12.04 -2.35 -2.09
N ILE A 42 11.41 -2.29 -0.92
CA ILE A 42 11.85 -3.12 0.22
C ILE A 42 11.69 -4.62 -0.06
N ASP A 43 12.50 -5.42 0.61
CA ASP A 43 12.19 -6.83 0.85
C ASP A 43 11.53 -6.95 2.25
N PRO A 44 10.24 -7.33 2.34
CA PRO A 44 9.55 -7.44 3.62
C PRO A 44 10.23 -8.35 4.63
N GLU A 45 10.94 -9.40 4.20
CA GLU A 45 11.62 -10.34 5.10
C GLU A 45 12.92 -9.75 5.68
N ILE A 46 13.65 -9.01 4.85
CA ILE A 46 14.84 -8.27 5.29
C ILE A 46 14.43 -7.18 6.27
N GLU A 47 13.42 -6.39 5.94
CA GLU A 47 12.97 -5.29 6.80
C GLU A 47 12.33 -5.79 8.09
N TYR A 48 11.60 -6.90 8.05
CA TYR A 48 11.11 -7.58 9.26
C TYR A 48 12.25 -7.92 10.24
N THR A 49 13.39 -8.35 9.70
CA THR A 49 14.60 -8.63 10.49
C THR A 49 15.27 -7.35 10.99
N ARG A 50 15.42 -6.32 10.14
CA ARG A 50 16.00 -5.01 10.53
C ARG A 50 15.17 -4.29 11.59
N LEU A 51 13.87 -4.50 11.59
CA LEU A 51 12.90 -3.96 12.56
C LEU A 51 12.76 -4.81 13.82
N ASP A 52 13.57 -5.87 14.01
CA ASP A 52 13.48 -6.78 15.16
C ASP A 52 12.04 -7.28 15.44
N SER A 53 11.30 -7.62 14.37
CA SER A 53 9.90 -8.07 14.45
C SER A 53 8.90 -7.06 15.05
N GLU A 54 9.27 -5.79 15.24
CA GLU A 54 8.40 -4.75 15.80
C GLU A 54 7.17 -4.41 14.93
N ILE A 55 7.23 -4.80 13.66
CA ILE A 55 6.13 -4.73 12.70
C ILE A 55 5.86 -6.15 12.20
N PRO A 56 4.61 -6.66 12.27
CA PRO A 56 4.28 -7.97 11.72
C PRO A 56 4.59 -8.04 10.22
N LEU A 57 5.28 -9.08 9.79
CA LEU A 57 5.59 -9.34 8.38
C LEU A 57 4.39 -9.22 7.43
N PRO A 58 3.17 -9.72 7.77
CA PRO A 58 2.00 -9.52 6.90
C PRO A 58 1.66 -8.04 6.65
N ASN A 59 1.94 -7.14 7.61
CA ASN A 59 1.70 -5.72 7.42
C ASN A 59 2.71 -5.12 6.42
N LEU A 60 4.00 -5.46 6.54
CA LEU A 60 5.02 -5.03 5.58
C LEU A 60 4.67 -5.46 4.14
N LYS A 61 4.21 -6.71 3.98
CA LYS A 61 3.72 -7.21 2.68
C LYS A 61 2.54 -6.41 2.14
N LYS A 62 1.52 -6.17 2.98
CA LYS A 62 0.34 -5.38 2.60
C LYS A 62 0.69 -3.95 2.21
N TRP A 63 1.55 -3.28 2.99
CA TRP A 63 1.95 -1.90 2.71
C TRP A 63 2.78 -1.80 1.44
N LYS A 64 3.71 -2.75 1.20
CA LYS A 64 4.43 -2.84 -0.08
C LYS A 64 3.47 -3.02 -1.28
N SER A 65 2.47 -3.90 -1.15
CA SER A 65 1.46 -4.09 -2.19
C SER A 65 0.65 -2.81 -2.45
N MET A 66 0.17 -2.15 -1.40
CA MET A 66 -0.56 -0.88 -1.55
C MET A 66 0.30 0.20 -2.19
N ALA A 67 1.56 0.35 -1.74
CA ALA A 67 2.52 1.28 -2.33
C ALA A 67 2.75 1.00 -3.82
N SER A 68 2.86 -0.28 -4.20
CA SER A 68 2.98 -0.71 -5.60
C SER A 68 1.76 -0.33 -6.43
N PHE A 69 0.56 -0.54 -5.91
CA PHE A 69 -0.68 -0.17 -6.60
C PHE A 69 -0.86 1.34 -6.76
N MET A 70 -0.49 2.13 -5.74
CA MET A 70 -0.61 3.58 -5.78
C MET A 70 0.27 4.24 -6.85
N GLN A 71 1.31 3.55 -7.35
CA GLN A 71 2.10 4.01 -8.49
C GLN A 71 1.35 3.94 -9.83
N VAL A 72 0.28 3.15 -9.91
CA VAL A 72 -0.53 3.03 -11.12
C VAL A 72 -1.44 4.25 -11.25
N PRO A 73 -1.35 5.03 -12.35
CA PRO A 73 -2.23 6.17 -12.57
C PRO A 73 -3.70 5.76 -12.45
N GLY A 74 -4.44 6.43 -11.57
CA GLY A 74 -5.87 6.16 -11.32
C GLY A 74 -6.16 5.28 -10.11
N ILE A 75 -5.15 4.66 -9.48
CA ILE A 75 -5.31 3.93 -8.22
C ILE A 75 -4.86 4.83 -7.06
N ASN A 76 -5.81 5.24 -6.23
CA ASN A 76 -5.54 5.97 -4.98
C ASN A 76 -5.41 5.01 -3.79
N ASN A 77 -5.12 5.54 -2.59
CA ASN A 77 -4.96 4.76 -1.36
C ASN A 77 -6.19 3.87 -1.05
N GLN A 78 -7.42 4.36 -1.24
CA GLN A 78 -8.64 3.58 -0.95
C GLN A 78 -8.81 2.40 -1.93
N PHE A 79 -8.46 2.58 -3.20
CA PHE A 79 -8.46 1.49 -4.18
C PHE A 79 -7.36 0.48 -3.89
N ALA A 80 -6.15 0.94 -3.56
CA ALA A 80 -5.04 0.08 -3.18
C ALA A 80 -5.38 -0.79 -1.94
N GLU A 81 -5.98 -0.18 -0.91
CA GLU A 81 -6.50 -0.88 0.26
C GLU A 81 -7.55 -1.94 -0.11
N ALA A 82 -8.50 -1.58 -0.98
CA ALA A 82 -9.56 -2.48 -1.42
C ALA A 82 -9.01 -3.71 -2.16
N LEU A 83 -8.00 -3.54 -3.00
CA LEU A 83 -7.33 -4.64 -3.71
C LEU A 83 -6.66 -5.60 -2.72
N VAL A 84 -5.84 -5.07 -1.82
CA VAL A 84 -5.10 -5.87 -0.83
C VAL A 84 -6.04 -6.59 0.14
N ARG A 85 -7.18 -5.99 0.49
CA ARG A 85 -8.22 -6.66 1.30
C ARG A 85 -8.96 -7.79 0.58
N ASN A 86 -8.88 -7.87 -0.75
CA ASN A 86 -9.48 -8.92 -1.57
C ASN A 86 -8.42 -9.86 -2.18
N ASP A 87 -7.31 -10.03 -1.47
CA ASP A 87 -6.21 -10.94 -1.79
C ASP A 87 -5.58 -10.69 -3.17
N VAL A 88 -5.52 -9.42 -3.58
CA VAL A 88 -4.79 -8.94 -4.76
C VAL A 88 -3.55 -8.20 -4.25
N PHE A 89 -2.37 -8.79 -4.42
CA PHE A 89 -1.13 -8.31 -3.79
C PHE A 89 -0.08 -7.81 -4.78
N THR A 90 -0.22 -8.17 -6.05
CA THR A 90 0.74 -7.86 -7.11
C THR A 90 0.02 -7.25 -8.33
N LEU A 91 0.77 -6.59 -9.21
CA LEU A 91 0.19 -6.10 -10.46
C LEU A 91 -0.20 -7.26 -11.37
N GLU A 92 0.52 -8.38 -11.31
CA GLU A 92 0.21 -9.63 -11.98
C GLU A 92 -1.16 -10.18 -11.57
N ASP A 93 -1.54 -10.06 -10.29
CA ASP A 93 -2.86 -10.45 -9.79
C ASP A 93 -4.00 -9.60 -10.41
N LEU A 94 -3.72 -8.41 -10.95
CA LEU A 94 -4.69 -7.61 -11.71
C LEU A 94 -4.81 -8.05 -13.17
N PHE A 95 -3.80 -8.73 -13.71
CA PHE A 95 -3.83 -9.22 -15.09
C PHE A 95 -4.50 -10.61 -15.21
N ASN A 96 -4.65 -11.34 -14.11
CA ASN A 96 -4.99 -12.77 -14.14
C ASN A 96 -6.49 -13.14 -13.99
N PRO A 97 -7.40 -12.31 -13.45
CA PRO A 97 -8.84 -12.57 -13.56
C PRO A 97 -9.42 -11.92 -14.81
N SER A 98 -10.55 -12.45 -15.29
CA SER A 98 -11.39 -11.73 -16.24
C SER A 98 -11.74 -10.34 -15.67
N PRO A 99 -11.81 -9.26 -16.48
CA PRO A 99 -12.16 -7.92 -15.99
C PRO A 99 -13.42 -7.87 -15.10
N SER A 100 -14.38 -8.77 -15.32
CA SER A 100 -15.58 -8.95 -14.48
C SER A 100 -15.31 -9.37 -13.03
N GLU A 101 -14.29 -10.18 -12.79
CA GLU A 101 -13.94 -10.66 -11.44
C GLU A 101 -13.28 -9.57 -10.61
N ILE A 102 -12.48 -8.71 -11.24
CA ILE A 102 -11.86 -7.54 -10.58
C ILE A 102 -12.93 -6.52 -10.20
N VAL A 103 -13.85 -6.20 -11.12
CA VAL A 103 -14.99 -5.30 -10.84
C VAL A 103 -15.79 -5.80 -9.65
N LYS A 104 -16.10 -7.10 -9.61
CA LYS A 104 -16.81 -7.72 -8.48
C LYS A 104 -16.05 -7.57 -7.15
N LYS A 105 -14.74 -7.82 -7.13
CA LYS A 105 -13.90 -7.63 -5.93
C LYS A 105 -13.91 -6.18 -5.43
N ILE A 106 -13.85 -5.21 -6.35
CA ILE A 106 -13.91 -3.77 -6.02
C ILE A 106 -15.28 -3.40 -5.45
N GLU A 107 -16.38 -3.86 -6.07
CA GLU A 107 -17.73 -3.64 -5.57
C GLU A 107 -17.95 -4.24 -4.16
N ASP A 108 -17.45 -5.45 -3.93
CA ASP A 108 -17.58 -6.13 -2.64
C ASP A 108 -16.80 -5.41 -1.53
N ALA A 109 -15.63 -4.85 -1.83
CA ALA A 109 -14.91 -3.96 -0.90
C ALA A 109 -15.71 -2.70 -0.55
N HIS A 110 -16.37 -2.09 -1.54
CA HIS A 110 -17.16 -0.88 -1.33
C HIS A 110 -18.38 -1.15 -0.43
N LYS A 111 -19.03 -2.30 -0.61
CA LYS A 111 -20.20 -2.72 0.21
C LYS A 111 -19.83 -3.04 1.65
N LYS A 112 -18.65 -3.61 1.90
CA LYS A 112 -18.17 -3.96 3.26
C LYS A 112 -17.82 -2.74 4.15
N LYS A 113 -17.72 -1.53 3.59
CA LYS A 113 -17.57 -0.28 4.35
C LYS A 113 -18.90 0.26 4.92
N ILE A 114 -20.03 -0.40 4.64
CA ILE A 114 -21.37 -0.03 5.16
C ILE A 114 -21.87 -1.14 6.12
N VAL A 115 -21.21 -1.31 7.27
CA VAL A 115 -21.79 -1.97 8.46
C VAL A 115 -21.18 -1.35 9.70
#